data_AF-A0A662VWV4-F1
#
_entry.id   AF-A0A662VWV4-F1
#
_cell.length_a   1.000
_cell.length_b   1.000
_cell.length_c   1.000
_cell.angle_alpha   90.00
_cell.angle_beta   90.00
_cell.angle_gamma   90.00
#
_symmetry.space_group_name_H-M   'P 1'
#
loop_
_entity.id
_entity.type
_entity.pdbx_description
1 polymer ?
#
loop_
_entity_poly.entity_id
_entity_poly.type
_entity_poly.pdbx_seq_one_letter_code
_entity_poly.pdbx_strand_id
1 'polypeptide(L)'
;MKWKIRKDEKGFTGLEAAIVLIAFVVVAAVFSYVMLGAGFFTTQKSKKVVDTGVKQASSSLTLDGQYIYLNCSSDANGETGSNGKVGKIYFYVTQTAGGTPVDLNKTSISITTENGYKQLFYNESACTVGSGGDNCPWWYDDTVGDGDNVVEPNEKYKIIINVSNTDYDWTWSGIGDLNPNDEITIEVRPPIGAPLTITKTLPPSFTNLTYI
;
A
#
# COMPACT_ATOMS: atom_id res chain seq x y z
N MET A 1 -70.30 34.96 -62.11
CA MET A 1 -70.17 34.63 -60.67
C MET A 1 -68.73 34.13 -60.44
N LYS A 2 -67.85 34.91 -59.81
CA LYS A 2 -66.43 34.56 -59.64
C LYS A 2 -66.29 33.59 -58.45
N TRP A 3 -65.83 32.37 -58.70
CA TRP A 3 -65.45 31.42 -57.65
C TRP A 3 -64.12 31.86 -57.01
N LYS A 4 -64.12 32.00 -55.68
CA LYS A 4 -62.95 32.38 -54.88
C LYS A 4 -62.41 31.12 -54.22
N ILE A 5 -61.36 30.52 -54.80
CA ILE A 5 -60.66 29.37 -54.21
C ILE A 5 -59.92 29.86 -52.96
N ARG A 6 -60.34 29.41 -51.76
CA ARG A 6 -59.59 29.66 -50.51
C ARG A 6 -58.39 28.70 -50.49
N LYS A 7 -57.17 29.26 -50.47
CA LYS A 7 -55.96 28.50 -50.13
C LYS A 7 -56.02 28.16 -48.64
N ASP A 8 -55.93 26.87 -48.32
CA ASP A 8 -55.88 26.38 -46.93
C ASP A 8 -54.42 26.10 -46.57
N GLU A 9 -53.79 27.00 -45.82
CA GLU A 9 -52.36 26.91 -45.45
C GLU A 9 -52.12 26.03 -44.21
N LYS A 10 -53.19 25.50 -43.58
CA LYS A 10 -53.11 24.66 -42.37
C LYS A 10 -52.27 23.40 -42.52
N GLY A 11 -52.24 22.80 -43.72
CA GLY A 11 -51.39 21.63 -44.00
C GLY A 11 -49.90 21.96 -44.08
N PHE A 12 -49.55 23.19 -44.49
CA PHE A 12 -48.17 23.63 -44.64
C PHE A 12 -47.56 24.02 -43.29
N THR A 13 -48.34 24.71 -42.44
CA THR A 13 -47.93 25.05 -41.06
C THR A 13 -47.83 23.81 -40.15
N GLY A 14 -48.66 22.79 -40.38
CA GLY A 14 -48.57 21.50 -39.67
C GLY A 14 -47.31 20.70 -40.03
N LEU A 15 -46.87 20.77 -41.29
CA LEU A 15 -45.64 20.11 -41.74
C LEU A 15 -44.40 20.77 -41.14
N GLU A 16 -44.36 22.10 -41.06
CA GLU A 16 -43.28 22.85 -40.37
C GLU A 16 -43.23 22.50 -38.89
N ALA A 17 -44.39 22.45 -38.21
CA ALA A 17 -44.46 22.04 -36.81
C ALA A 17 -43.99 20.58 -36.58
N ALA A 18 -44.29 19.67 -37.51
CA ALA A 18 -43.87 18.28 -37.44
C ALA A 18 -42.35 18.10 -37.61
N ILE A 19 -41.73 18.86 -38.52
CA ILE A 19 -40.26 18.84 -38.70
C ILE A 19 -39.56 19.32 -37.43
N VAL A 20 -40.06 20.41 -36.84
CA VAL A 20 -39.54 20.96 -35.58
C VAL A 20 -39.71 19.95 -34.43
N LEU A 21 -40.85 19.27 -34.36
CA LEU A 21 -41.11 18.23 -33.36
C LEU A 21 -40.12 17.06 -33.46
N ILE A 22 -39.84 16.57 -34.67
CA ILE A 22 -38.84 15.51 -34.87
C ILE A 22 -37.44 15.98 -34.44
N ALA A 23 -37.05 17.20 -34.81
CA ALA A 23 -35.77 17.77 -34.40
C ALA A 23 -35.63 17.84 -32.88
N PHE A 24 -36.67 18.28 -32.16
CA PHE A 24 -36.67 18.29 -30.70
C PHE A 24 -36.56 16.89 -30.09
N VAL A 25 -37.28 15.90 -30.64
CA VAL A 25 -37.21 14.52 -30.16
C VAL A 25 -35.81 13.92 -30.38
N VAL A 26 -35.18 14.17 -31.53
CA VAL A 26 -33.83 13.69 -31.81
C VAL A 26 -32.81 14.34 -30.86
N VAL A 27 -32.89 15.66 -30.64
CA VAL A 27 -32.02 16.37 -29.69
C VAL A 27 -32.21 15.82 -28.28
N ALA A 28 -33.46 15.60 -27.85
CA ALA A 28 -33.76 15.01 -26.55
C ALA A 28 -33.22 13.57 -26.40
N ALA A 29 -33.30 12.76 -27.46
CA ALA A 29 -32.79 11.39 -27.47
C ALA A 29 -31.26 11.34 -27.40
N VAL A 30 -30.56 12.15 -28.20
CA VAL A 30 -29.09 12.25 -28.17
C VAL A 30 -28.63 12.77 -26.82
N PHE A 31 -29.30 13.80 -26.29
CA PHE A 31 -29.01 14.32 -24.96
C PHE A 31 -29.19 13.25 -23.87
N SER A 32 -30.28 12.50 -23.92
CA SER A 32 -30.55 11.41 -22.97
C SER A 32 -29.51 10.30 -23.05
N TYR A 33 -29.08 9.92 -24.26
CA TYR A 33 -28.03 8.92 -24.45
C TYR A 33 -26.70 9.37 -23.83
N VAL A 34 -26.28 10.61 -24.09
CA VAL A 34 -25.04 11.17 -23.52
C VAL A 34 -25.15 11.28 -22.00
N MET A 35 -26.29 11.74 -21.49
CA MET A 35 -26.52 11.87 -20.05
C MET A 35 -26.48 10.52 -19.34
N LEU A 36 -27.09 9.47 -19.91
CA LEU A 36 -27.04 8.12 -19.37
C LEU A 36 -25.62 7.54 -19.45
N GLY A 37 -24.91 7.73 -20.57
CA GLY A 37 -23.53 7.29 -20.73
C GLY A 37 -22.59 7.92 -19.70
N ALA A 38 -22.68 9.25 -19.53
CA ALA A 38 -21.95 9.96 -18.49
C ALA A 38 -22.38 9.51 -17.09
N GLY A 39 -23.68 9.31 -16.85
CA GLY A 39 -24.24 8.83 -15.58
C GLY A 39 -23.77 7.43 -15.18
N PHE A 40 -23.62 6.51 -16.14
CA PHE A 40 -23.08 5.18 -15.87
C PHE A 40 -21.58 5.24 -15.57
N PHE A 41 -20.81 6.05 -16.30
CA PHE A 41 -19.39 6.23 -16.00
C PHE A 41 -19.17 6.81 -14.60
N THR A 42 -19.93 7.85 -14.22
CA THR A 42 -19.81 8.45 -12.88
C THR A 42 -20.23 7.46 -11.80
N THR A 43 -21.28 6.66 -12.01
CA THR A 43 -21.72 5.63 -11.06
C THR A 43 -20.69 4.52 -10.89
N GLN A 44 -20.11 4.02 -12.00
CA GLN A 44 -19.05 3.01 -11.96
C GLN A 44 -17.79 3.53 -11.27
N LYS A 45 -17.39 4.78 -11.57
CA LYS A 45 -16.24 5.42 -10.91
C LYS A 45 -16.51 5.63 -9.42
N SER A 46 -17.71 6.07 -9.05
CA SER A 46 -18.12 6.26 -7.65
C SER A 46 -18.07 4.94 -6.89
N LYS A 47 -18.61 3.85 -7.45
CA LYS A 47 -18.52 2.52 -6.86
C LYS A 47 -17.07 2.10 -6.65
N LYS A 48 -16.22 2.26 -7.66
CA LYS A 48 -14.79 1.95 -7.55
C LYS A 48 -14.11 2.74 -6.44
N VAL A 49 -14.38 4.05 -6.32
CA VAL A 49 -13.77 4.90 -5.29
C VAL A 49 -14.25 4.50 -3.89
N VAL A 50 -15.55 4.21 -3.71
CA VAL A 50 -16.09 3.71 -2.44
C VAL A 50 -15.42 2.40 -2.05
N ASP A 51 -15.36 1.43 -2.97
CA ASP A 51 -14.72 0.13 -2.71
C ASP A 51 -13.23 0.31 -2.37
N THR A 52 -12.48 1.08 -3.16
CA THR A 52 -11.06 1.33 -2.87
C THR A 52 -10.85 2.15 -1.60
N GLY A 53 -11.78 3.04 -1.25
CA GLY A 53 -11.72 3.83 -0.03
C GLY A 53 -11.91 2.96 1.21
N VAL A 54 -12.89 2.05 1.19
CA VAL A 54 -13.08 1.06 2.25
C VAL A 54 -11.87 0.13 2.35
N LYS A 55 -11.35 -0.34 1.22
CA LYS A 55 -10.12 -1.16 1.20
C LYS A 55 -8.92 -0.41 1.80
N GLN A 56 -8.70 0.84 1.41
CA GLN A 56 -7.62 1.66 1.96
C GLN A 56 -7.77 1.90 3.47
N ALA A 57 -8.99 2.10 3.96
CA ALA A 57 -9.22 2.36 5.38
C ALA A 57 -9.12 1.09 6.26
N SER A 58 -9.46 -0.07 5.71
CA SER A 58 -9.48 -1.35 6.44
C SER A 58 -8.17 -2.14 6.36
N SER A 59 -7.40 -1.96 5.28
CA SER A 59 -6.20 -2.77 5.03
C SER A 59 -5.00 -2.17 5.73
N SER A 60 -4.62 -2.69 6.88
CA SER A 60 -3.35 -2.31 7.50
C SER A 60 -2.64 -3.57 7.97
N LEU A 61 -1.34 -3.42 8.22
CA LEU A 61 -0.55 -4.43 8.91
C LEU A 61 -0.52 -4.10 10.40
N THR A 62 -0.53 -5.13 11.22
CA THR A 62 -0.43 -5.03 12.68
C THR A 62 0.73 -5.88 13.16
N LEU A 63 1.42 -5.41 14.20
CA LEU A 63 2.43 -6.20 14.88
C LEU A 63 1.75 -7.38 15.59
N ASP A 64 2.15 -8.60 15.24
CA ASP A 64 1.73 -9.81 15.93
C ASP A 64 2.69 -10.08 17.10
N GLY A 65 2.27 -9.65 18.29
CA GLY A 65 3.06 -9.69 19.51
C GLY A 65 3.47 -8.30 20.02
N GLN A 66 4.12 -8.28 21.17
CA GLN A 66 4.52 -7.02 21.83
C GLN A 66 5.99 -6.64 21.55
N TYR A 67 6.78 -7.61 21.10
CA TYR A 67 8.22 -7.52 21.05
C TYR A 67 8.76 -7.47 19.63
N ILE A 68 9.80 -6.67 19.44
CA ILE A 68 10.73 -6.79 18.32
C ILE A 68 11.98 -7.50 18.80
N TYR A 69 12.60 -8.27 17.90
CA TYR A 69 13.79 -9.05 18.20
C TYR A 69 15.00 -8.46 17.49
N LEU A 70 16.09 -8.34 18.22
CA LEU A 70 17.37 -7.83 17.80
C LEU A 70 18.37 -8.99 17.83
N ASN A 71 18.87 -9.36 16.67
CA ASN A 71 19.95 -10.32 16.55
C ASN A 71 21.28 -9.58 16.50
N CYS A 72 22.05 -9.72 17.58
CA CYS A 72 23.36 -9.12 17.77
C CYS A 72 24.48 -10.16 17.73
N SER A 73 24.20 -11.38 17.23
CA SER A 73 25.20 -12.42 17.03
C SER A 73 26.22 -12.00 15.96
N SER A 74 27.45 -12.50 16.08
CA SER A 74 28.49 -12.35 15.05
C SER A 74 28.05 -12.88 13.68
N ASP A 75 27.20 -13.90 13.64
CA ASP A 75 26.66 -14.48 12.39
C ASP A 75 25.72 -13.51 11.66
N ALA A 76 25.15 -12.56 12.39
CA ALA A 76 24.30 -11.50 11.85
C ALA A 76 25.07 -10.20 11.62
N ASN A 77 26.41 -10.23 11.72
CA ASN A 77 27.29 -9.05 11.74
C ASN A 77 26.99 -8.09 12.91
N GLY A 78 26.43 -8.61 14.00
CA GLY A 78 26.19 -7.87 15.23
C GLY A 78 27.33 -8.02 16.24
N GLU A 79 27.29 -7.19 17.29
CA GLU A 79 28.21 -7.26 18.42
C GLU A 79 27.41 -7.23 19.73
N THR A 80 27.82 -8.06 20.69
CA THR A 80 27.18 -8.14 22.01
C THR A 80 27.89 -7.24 23.04
N GLY A 81 27.18 -6.89 24.10
CA GLY A 81 27.70 -6.12 25.23
C GLY A 81 27.23 -4.66 25.22
N SER A 82 27.83 -3.85 26.09
CA SER A 82 27.46 -2.44 26.30
C SER A 82 27.95 -1.49 25.21
N ASN A 83 28.81 -1.95 24.31
CA ASN A 83 29.20 -1.27 23.07
C ASN A 83 28.79 -2.11 21.84
N GLY A 84 27.75 -2.92 22.00
CA GLY A 84 27.29 -3.83 20.95
C GLY A 84 26.60 -3.10 19.79
N LYS A 85 26.42 -3.80 18.67
CA LYS A 85 25.69 -3.29 17.50
C LYS A 85 24.63 -4.29 17.06
N VAL A 86 23.49 -3.79 16.61
CA VAL A 86 22.43 -4.65 16.06
C VAL A 86 22.78 -5.05 14.63
N GLY A 87 22.73 -6.34 14.33
CA GLY A 87 22.99 -6.86 12.98
C GLY A 87 21.69 -7.06 12.18
N LYS A 88 20.70 -7.73 12.78
CA LYS A 88 19.39 -7.95 12.16
C LYS A 88 18.26 -7.65 13.14
N ILE A 89 17.16 -7.11 12.63
CA ILE A 89 15.93 -6.89 13.40
C ILE A 89 14.85 -7.76 12.79
N TYR A 90 14.03 -8.42 13.60
CA TYR A 90 12.87 -9.11 13.09
C TYR A 90 11.66 -8.99 14.01
N PHE A 91 10.48 -9.02 13.41
CA PHE A 91 9.19 -8.96 14.09
C PHE A 91 8.14 -9.65 13.23
N TYR A 92 7.03 -10.02 13.86
CA TYR A 92 5.95 -10.71 13.18
C TYR A 92 4.84 -9.72 12.86
N VAL A 93 4.28 -9.83 11.66
CA VAL A 93 3.14 -9.03 11.23
C VAL A 93 2.00 -9.94 10.83
N THR A 94 0.81 -9.47 11.13
CA THR A 94 -0.44 -10.04 10.64
C THR A 94 -1.33 -8.91 10.12
N GLN A 95 -2.28 -9.26 9.27
CA GLN A 95 -3.24 -8.30 8.78
C GLN A 95 -4.18 -7.84 9.90
N THR A 96 -4.56 -6.56 9.90
CA THR A 96 -5.62 -6.06 10.79
C THR A 96 -6.91 -6.87 10.59
N ALA A 97 -7.63 -7.14 11.68
CA ALA A 97 -8.93 -7.80 11.61
C ALA A 97 -9.88 -7.09 10.64
N GLY A 98 -10.36 -7.82 9.63
CA GLY A 98 -11.25 -7.29 8.58
C GLY A 98 -10.56 -6.47 7.48
N GLY A 99 -9.22 -6.50 7.42
CA GLY A 99 -8.45 -5.89 6.34
C GLY A 99 -8.54 -6.65 5.02
N THR A 100 -8.07 -6.02 3.92
CA THR A 100 -7.94 -6.71 2.62
C THR A 100 -6.49 -7.09 2.31
N PRO A 101 -6.26 -8.22 1.62
CA PRO A 101 -4.93 -8.84 1.54
C PRO A 101 -3.83 -7.86 1.13
N VAL A 102 -2.68 -7.94 1.80
CA VAL A 102 -1.59 -6.96 1.65
C VAL A 102 -0.38 -7.61 0.99
N ASP A 103 -0.01 -7.12 -0.19
CA ASP A 103 1.17 -7.59 -0.92
C ASP A 103 2.47 -7.03 -0.32
N LEU A 104 3.33 -7.90 0.19
CA LEU A 104 4.62 -7.55 0.79
C LEU A 104 5.66 -7.12 -0.24
N ASN A 105 5.57 -7.56 -1.50
CA ASN A 105 6.52 -7.14 -2.54
C ASN A 105 6.37 -5.66 -2.91
N LYS A 106 5.19 -5.09 -2.68
CA LYS A 106 4.92 -3.65 -2.91
C LYS A 106 5.01 -2.82 -1.63
N THR A 107 5.41 -3.44 -0.53
CA THR A 107 5.59 -2.78 0.75
C THR A 107 6.96 -2.10 0.80
N SER A 108 7.06 -1.02 1.57
CA SER A 108 8.35 -0.38 1.89
C SER A 108 8.54 -0.30 3.39
N ILE A 109 9.79 -0.37 3.82
CA ILE A 109 10.18 -0.21 5.21
C ILE A 109 11.05 1.04 5.32
N SER A 110 10.71 1.88 6.27
CA SER A 110 11.54 3.01 6.67
C SER A 110 12.03 2.86 8.10
N ILE A 111 13.27 3.27 8.31
CA ILE A 111 13.92 3.29 9.61
C ILE A 111 14.36 4.73 9.87
N THR A 112 14.02 5.21 11.07
CA THR A 112 14.46 6.50 11.60
C THR A 112 15.25 6.25 12.87
N THR A 113 16.42 6.85 12.93
CA THR A 113 17.31 6.90 14.10
C THR A 113 17.68 8.35 14.38
N GLU A 114 18.42 8.62 15.45
CA GLU A 114 18.97 9.96 15.72
C GLU A 114 19.88 10.46 14.57
N ASN A 115 20.61 9.53 13.94
CA ASN A 115 21.58 9.87 12.89
C ASN A 115 20.93 10.15 11.53
N GLY A 116 19.72 9.60 11.27
CA GLY A 116 19.01 9.89 10.03
C GLY A 116 17.83 9.00 9.72
N TYR A 117 17.39 9.08 8.46
CA TYR A 117 16.21 8.41 7.94
C TYR A 117 16.54 7.71 6.63
N LYS A 118 16.05 6.48 6.47
CA LYS A 118 16.12 5.74 5.21
C LYS A 118 14.85 4.96 4.98
N GLN A 119 14.36 4.99 3.73
CA GLN A 119 13.25 4.16 3.27
C GLN A 119 13.70 3.30 2.10
N LEU A 120 13.36 2.01 2.15
CA LEU A 120 13.67 1.03 1.11
C LEU A 120 12.42 0.24 0.74
N PHE A 121 12.26 0.01 -0.56
CA PHE A 121 11.23 -0.88 -1.10
C PHE A 121 11.75 -2.31 -1.12
N TYR A 122 10.83 -3.28 -1.15
CA TYR A 122 11.21 -4.67 -1.40
C TYR A 122 11.90 -4.79 -2.76
N ASN A 123 12.97 -5.59 -2.82
CA ASN A 123 13.73 -5.81 -4.05
C ASN A 123 13.64 -7.28 -4.46
N GLU A 124 12.69 -7.60 -5.33
CA GLU A 124 12.47 -8.97 -5.84
C GLU A 124 13.70 -9.55 -6.57
N SER A 125 14.60 -8.71 -7.09
CA SER A 125 15.80 -9.19 -7.81
C SER A 125 16.93 -9.60 -6.87
N ALA A 126 16.97 -9.06 -5.65
CA ALA A 126 18.05 -9.28 -4.69
C ALA A 126 17.60 -10.09 -3.45
N CYS A 127 16.30 -10.17 -3.20
CA CYS A 127 15.72 -10.81 -2.03
C CYS A 127 14.99 -12.10 -2.40
N THR A 128 15.40 -13.21 -1.79
CA THR A 128 14.64 -14.47 -1.82
C THR A 128 13.76 -14.57 -0.58
N VAL A 129 12.50 -14.95 -0.75
CA VAL A 129 11.56 -15.18 0.37
C VAL A 129 12.13 -16.26 1.32
N GLY A 130 12.01 -16.04 2.62
CA GLY A 130 12.50 -16.92 3.69
C GLY A 130 14.02 -16.92 3.90
N SER A 131 14.82 -16.79 2.83
CA SER A 131 16.29 -16.93 2.89
C SER A 131 17.05 -15.60 2.82
N GLY A 132 16.42 -14.52 2.34
CA GLY A 132 17.10 -13.26 2.04
C GLY A 132 17.99 -13.35 0.79
N GLY A 133 19.04 -12.56 0.72
CA GLY A 133 20.01 -12.57 -0.38
C GLY A 133 21.12 -11.54 -0.19
N ASP A 134 22.15 -11.60 -1.03
CA ASP A 134 23.23 -10.62 -1.04
C ASP A 134 22.68 -9.26 -1.50
N ASN A 135 22.88 -8.20 -0.71
CA ASN A 135 22.28 -6.86 -0.88
C ASN A 135 20.75 -6.81 -0.72
N CYS A 136 20.16 -7.74 0.02
CA CYS A 136 18.76 -7.66 0.43
C CYS A 136 18.61 -6.87 1.75
N PRO A 137 18.10 -5.62 1.73
CA PRO A 137 17.99 -4.81 2.94
C PRO A 137 17.00 -5.37 3.96
N TRP A 138 15.94 -6.01 3.47
CA TRP A 138 14.94 -6.69 4.28
C TRP A 138 14.21 -7.73 3.43
N TRP A 139 13.78 -8.81 4.06
CA TRP A 139 12.94 -9.84 3.46
C TRP A 139 11.86 -10.27 4.44
N TYR A 140 10.96 -11.13 3.97
CA TYR A 140 9.93 -11.74 4.79
C TYR A 140 9.99 -13.26 4.68
N ASP A 141 9.47 -13.92 5.70
CA ASP A 141 9.36 -15.37 5.80
C ASP A 141 7.94 -15.72 6.25
N ASP A 142 7.33 -16.69 5.59
CA ASP A 142 6.01 -17.17 5.96
C ASP A 142 6.14 -18.10 7.18
N THR A 143 5.52 -17.70 8.29
CA THR A 143 5.50 -18.50 9.53
C THR A 143 4.23 -19.34 9.63
N VAL A 144 3.10 -18.77 9.19
CA VAL A 144 1.78 -19.40 9.19
C VAL A 144 1.03 -18.84 7.98
N GLY A 145 1.00 -19.61 6.89
CA GLY A 145 0.41 -19.18 5.63
C GLY A 145 0.53 -20.27 4.57
N ASP A 146 0.27 -19.90 3.33
CA ASP A 146 0.32 -20.78 2.17
C ASP A 146 1.61 -20.65 1.33
N GLY A 147 2.57 -19.83 1.78
CA GLY A 147 3.86 -19.60 1.15
C GLY A 147 3.85 -18.58 0.02
N ASP A 148 2.79 -17.75 -0.11
CA ASP A 148 2.73 -16.67 -1.07
C ASP A 148 3.38 -15.35 -0.54
N ASN A 149 3.17 -14.24 -1.25
CA ASN A 149 3.71 -12.91 -0.90
C ASN A 149 2.66 -11.96 -0.33
N VAL A 150 1.47 -12.46 -0.03
CA VAL A 150 0.30 -11.69 0.34
C VAL A 150 -0.09 -12.05 1.76
N VAL A 151 -0.23 -11.04 2.62
CA VAL A 151 -0.72 -11.26 3.98
C VAL A 151 -2.24 -11.30 3.96
N GLU A 152 -2.80 -12.50 4.15
CA GLU A 152 -4.23 -12.75 4.24
C GLU A 152 -4.73 -12.84 5.71
N PRO A 153 -6.05 -12.85 5.93
CA PRO A 153 -6.59 -12.99 7.27
C PRO A 153 -6.20 -14.33 7.88
N ASN A 154 -5.67 -14.29 9.11
CA ASN A 154 -5.14 -15.43 9.88
C ASN A 154 -3.74 -15.91 9.45
N GLU A 155 -3.05 -15.17 8.59
CA GLU A 155 -1.65 -15.45 8.27
C GLU A 155 -0.68 -14.62 9.10
N LYS A 156 0.54 -15.13 9.22
CA LYS A 156 1.62 -14.53 9.99
C LYS A 156 2.92 -14.56 9.21
N TYR A 157 3.43 -13.37 8.94
CA TYR A 157 4.69 -13.19 8.26
C TYR A 157 5.74 -12.64 9.22
N LYS A 158 6.95 -13.15 9.13
CA LYS A 158 8.11 -12.66 9.86
C LYS A 158 8.88 -11.71 8.96
N ILE A 159 8.89 -10.42 9.31
CA ILE A 159 9.70 -9.41 8.62
C ILE A 159 11.10 -9.43 9.24
N ILE A 160 12.12 -9.53 8.40
CA ILE A 160 13.52 -9.54 8.82
C ILE A 160 14.25 -8.42 8.07
N ILE A 161 14.82 -7.50 8.83
CA ILE A 161 15.56 -6.35 8.34
C ILE A 161 17.04 -6.59 8.64
N ASN A 162 17.88 -6.56 7.61
CA ASN A 162 19.31 -6.57 7.78
C ASN A 162 19.81 -5.14 7.94
N VAL A 163 20.17 -4.76 9.16
CA VAL A 163 20.67 -3.43 9.50
C VAL A 163 22.19 -3.40 9.61
N SER A 164 22.86 -4.51 9.27
CA SER A 164 24.31 -4.56 9.31
C SER A 164 24.90 -3.58 8.30
N ASN A 165 25.48 -2.50 8.80
CA ASN A 165 26.24 -1.56 8.00
C ASN A 165 27.64 -2.14 7.80
N THR A 166 27.80 -3.02 6.80
CA THR A 166 29.15 -3.37 6.36
C THR A 166 29.66 -2.21 5.50
N ASP A 167 30.95 -1.86 5.60
CA ASP A 167 31.58 -0.73 4.88
C ASP A 167 31.39 -0.74 3.33
N TYR A 168 30.80 -1.81 2.77
CA TYR A 168 30.50 -2.01 1.36
C TYR A 168 29.00 -1.98 1.01
N ASP A 169 28.10 -1.84 1.99
CA ASP A 169 26.64 -1.97 1.79
C ASP A 169 25.93 -0.61 1.86
N TRP A 170 25.52 -0.10 0.71
CA TRP A 170 24.81 1.18 0.57
C TRP A 170 23.32 1.10 0.93
N THR A 171 22.80 -0.07 1.32
CA THR A 171 21.36 -0.24 1.58
C THR A 171 20.85 0.71 2.65
N TRP A 172 21.49 0.73 3.83
CA TRP A 172 21.06 1.56 4.97
C TRP A 172 21.95 2.78 5.25
N SER A 173 22.70 3.23 4.25
CA SER A 173 23.54 4.43 4.37
C SER A 173 22.76 5.61 4.97
N GLY A 174 23.24 6.17 6.08
CA GLY A 174 22.65 7.37 6.70
C GLY A 174 21.79 7.13 7.95
N ILE A 175 21.55 5.89 8.39
CA ILE A 175 20.92 5.63 9.70
C ILE A 175 21.94 5.43 10.84
N GLY A 176 23.23 5.30 10.51
CA GLY A 176 24.29 5.00 11.47
C GLY A 176 24.19 3.60 12.09
N ASP A 177 25.16 3.25 12.93
CA ASP A 177 25.08 2.00 13.69
C ASP A 177 24.04 2.13 14.81
N LEU A 178 23.34 1.04 15.08
CA LEU A 178 22.35 0.95 16.15
C LEU A 178 23.03 0.51 17.45
N ASN A 179 23.26 1.47 18.35
CA ASN A 179 23.98 1.28 19.60
C ASN A 179 23.03 1.12 20.79
N PRO A 180 23.53 0.65 21.95
CA PRO A 180 22.72 0.52 23.16
C PRO A 180 22.19 1.88 23.63
N ASN A 181 20.93 1.94 24.04
CA ASN A 181 20.15 3.15 24.41
C ASN A 181 19.66 4.03 23.26
N ASP A 182 19.94 3.68 21.99
CA ASP A 182 19.42 4.46 20.86
C ASP A 182 17.89 4.27 20.73
N GLU A 183 17.19 5.29 20.25
CA GLU A 183 15.79 5.18 19.87
C GLU A 183 15.68 4.83 18.38
N ILE A 184 14.90 3.80 18.07
CA ILE A 184 14.61 3.37 16.71
C ILE A 184 13.12 3.46 16.44
N THR A 185 12.77 4.05 15.30
CA THR A 185 11.42 4.00 14.75
C THR A 185 11.43 3.24 13.43
N ILE A 186 10.73 2.11 13.41
CA ILE A 186 10.53 1.28 12.22
C ILE A 186 9.11 1.54 11.72
N GLU A 187 8.96 1.88 10.46
CA GLU A 187 7.67 2.09 9.83
C GLU A 187 7.53 1.20 8.59
N VAL A 188 6.52 0.33 8.60
CA VAL A 188 6.16 -0.56 7.49
C VAL A 188 4.99 0.05 6.75
N ARG A 189 5.23 0.47 5.50
CA ARG A 189 4.26 1.10 4.61
C ARG A 189 3.75 0.10 3.58
N PRO A 190 2.57 -0.51 3.79
CA PRO A 190 1.95 -1.35 2.78
C PRO A 190 1.53 -0.52 1.56
N PRO A 191 1.32 -1.15 0.38
CA PRO A 191 0.84 -0.45 -0.82
C PRO A 191 -0.58 0.11 -0.66
N ILE A 192 -1.40 -0.51 0.21
CA ILE A 192 -2.77 -0.14 0.50
C ILE A 192 -2.94 -0.09 2.02
N GLY A 193 -3.50 1.03 2.45
CA GLY A 193 -3.86 1.43 3.81
C GLY A 193 -2.74 1.91 4.72
N ALA A 194 -2.91 1.75 6.05
CA ALA A 194 -2.17 2.57 7.00
C ALA A 194 -0.76 2.00 7.29
N PRO A 195 0.25 2.87 7.47
CA PRO A 195 1.57 2.43 7.90
C PRO A 195 1.52 1.87 9.33
N LEU A 196 2.28 0.81 9.56
CA LEU A 196 2.56 0.28 10.88
C LEU A 196 3.82 0.95 11.41
N THR A 197 3.71 1.77 12.45
CA THR A 197 4.84 2.44 13.10
C THR A 197 5.16 1.78 14.44
N ILE A 198 6.43 1.43 14.65
CA ILE A 198 6.95 0.81 15.87
C ILE A 198 8.13 1.67 16.36
N THR A 199 7.96 2.33 17.49
CA THR A 199 9.03 3.11 18.14
C THR A 199 9.46 2.42 19.42
N LYS A 200 10.75 2.14 19.56
CA LYS A 200 11.34 1.45 20.71
C LYS A 200 12.70 2.03 21.06
N THR A 201 13.04 2.04 22.34
CA THR A 201 14.38 2.34 22.83
C THR A 201 15.16 1.03 23.00
N LEU A 202 16.35 0.97 22.42
CA LEU A 202 17.25 -0.17 22.52
C LEU A 202 17.77 -0.31 23.96
N PRO A 203 17.96 -1.53 24.47
CA PRO A 203 18.43 -1.74 25.83
C PRO A 203 19.90 -1.33 26.00
N PRO A 204 20.37 -1.11 27.24
CA PRO A 204 21.73 -0.64 27.54
C PRO A 204 22.85 -1.68 27.30
N SER A 205 22.49 -2.93 26.99
CA SER A 205 23.44 -3.98 26.66
C SER A 205 22.76 -5.04 25.79
N PHE A 206 23.47 -5.53 24.78
CA PHE A 206 22.96 -6.57 23.88
C PHE A 206 23.47 -7.95 24.25
N THR A 207 22.58 -8.94 24.18
CA THR A 207 22.92 -10.36 24.12
C THR A 207 22.77 -10.86 22.68
N ASN A 208 23.18 -12.10 22.37
CA ASN A 208 23.05 -12.68 21.03
C ASN A 208 21.65 -12.49 20.43
N LEU A 209 20.62 -12.63 21.26
CA LEU A 209 19.24 -12.35 20.91
C LEU A 209 18.59 -11.51 22.00
N THR A 210 18.29 -10.26 21.67
CA THR A 210 17.68 -9.30 22.59
C THR A 210 16.27 -8.96 22.11
N TYR A 211 15.30 -8.80 23.01
CA TYR A 211 13.92 -8.46 22.67
C TYR A 211 13.47 -7.20 23.42
N ILE A 212 12.67 -6.34 22.77
CA ILE A 212 12.14 -5.08 23.32
C ILE A 212 10.74 -4.75 22.87
#